data_AF-A0A336N587-F1
#
_entry.id   AF-A0A336N587-F1
#
_cell.length_a   1.000
_cell.length_b   1.000
_cell.length_c   1.000
_cell.angle_alpha   90.00
_cell.angle_beta   90.00
_cell.angle_gamma   90.00
#
_symmetry.space_group_name_H-M   'P 1'
#
loop_
_entity.id
_entity.type
_entity.pdbx_description
1 polymer ?
#
loop_
_entity_poly.entity_id
_entity_poly.type
_entity_poly.pdbx_seq_one_letter_code
_entity_poly.pdbx_strand_id
1 'polypeptide(L)'
;MLTHADKQIIAGDMALPGLAALLDSNLLLSKLQQLPRLQSAVKIQVKYLRYKPANSCACTLKVQLADGSMQYYFAKALTPERFAESWNNPKRQKLIQEKNPNAPLALFDLYIMLLHPAHDRSIRYLGWLVDPQARGQILQLCGLEKIKVMLWILISYVTNRNAD
;
A
#
# COMPACT_ATOMS: atom_id res chain seq x y z
N MET A 1 -8.49 -16.06 6.61
CA MET A 1 -8.09 -17.48 6.62
C MET A 1 -7.99 -17.92 5.17
N LEU A 2 -6.88 -18.53 4.77
CA LEU A 2 -6.65 -18.92 3.37
C LEU A 2 -7.65 -20.00 2.92
N THR A 3 -8.21 -19.84 1.73
CA THR A 3 -9.02 -20.86 1.06
C THR A 3 -8.12 -21.96 0.49
N HIS A 4 -8.73 -23.06 0.02
CA HIS A 4 -7.97 -24.10 -0.68
C HIS A 4 -7.31 -23.58 -1.97
N ALA A 5 -8.03 -22.74 -2.72
CA ALA A 5 -7.50 -22.11 -3.94
C ALA A 5 -6.30 -21.20 -3.64
N ASP A 6 -6.34 -20.42 -2.56
CA ASP A 6 -5.20 -19.58 -2.16
C ASP A 6 -3.96 -20.44 -1.89
N LYS A 7 -4.12 -21.56 -1.18
CA LYS A 7 -3.01 -22.48 -0.88
C LYS A 7 -2.39 -23.07 -2.15
N GLN A 8 -3.22 -23.43 -3.14
CA GLN A 8 -2.74 -23.94 -4.42
C GLN A 8 -1.96 -22.88 -5.20
N ILE A 9 -2.48 -21.63 -5.24
CA ILE A 9 -1.80 -20.50 -5.89
C ILE A 9 -0.44 -20.24 -5.23
N ILE A 10 -0.39 -20.22 -3.89
CA ILE A 10 0.85 -20.01 -3.14
C ILE A 10 1.87 -21.12 -3.43
N ALA A 11 1.43 -22.38 -3.43
CA ALA A 11 2.32 -23.51 -3.71
C ALA A 11 2.82 -23.53 -5.16
N GLY A 12 2.05 -22.99 -6.10
CA GLY A 12 2.39 -22.95 -7.52
C GLY A 12 3.27 -21.77 -7.95
N ASP A 13 3.38 -20.70 -7.15
CA ASP A 13 4.08 -19.46 -7.53
C ASP A 13 5.17 -19.07 -6.54
N MET A 14 6.27 -19.84 -6.59
CA MET A 14 7.47 -19.59 -5.78
C MET A 14 8.24 -18.32 -6.17
N ALA A 15 7.94 -17.73 -7.34
CA ALA A 15 8.56 -16.48 -7.79
C ALA A 15 8.05 -15.26 -7.00
N LEU A 16 6.97 -15.40 -6.22
CA LEU A 16 6.41 -14.33 -5.39
C LEU A 16 6.39 -14.72 -3.90
N PRO A 17 7.51 -14.60 -3.18
CA PRO A 17 7.59 -15.01 -1.76
C PRO A 17 6.57 -14.31 -0.85
N GLY A 18 6.21 -13.07 -1.17
CA GLY A 18 5.21 -12.28 -0.43
C GLY A 18 3.75 -12.62 -0.72
N LEU A 19 3.45 -13.52 -1.67
CA LEU A 19 2.08 -13.83 -2.08
C LEU A 19 1.23 -14.37 -0.93
N ALA A 20 1.80 -15.28 -0.14
CA ALA A 20 1.13 -15.85 1.02
C ALA A 20 0.70 -14.78 2.03
N ALA A 21 1.55 -13.78 2.28
CA ALA A 21 1.20 -12.69 3.17
C ALA A 21 0.07 -11.83 2.59
N LEU A 22 0.07 -11.50 1.30
CA LEU A 22 -1.01 -10.69 0.73
C LEU A 22 -2.38 -11.40 0.72
N LEU A 23 -2.41 -12.73 0.71
CA LEU A 23 -3.64 -13.53 0.78
C LEU A 23 -4.07 -13.82 2.23
N ASP A 24 -3.15 -13.83 3.19
CA ASP A 24 -3.44 -14.02 4.62
C ASP A 24 -3.29 -12.73 5.42
N SER A 25 -4.42 -12.09 5.72
CA SER A 25 -4.44 -10.84 6.48
C SER A 25 -3.83 -10.94 7.89
N ASN A 26 -3.86 -12.11 8.54
CA ASN A 26 -3.25 -12.28 9.86
C ASN A 26 -1.72 -12.35 9.75
N LEU A 27 -1.23 -13.08 8.75
CA LEU A 27 0.20 -13.13 8.43
C LEU A 27 0.71 -11.74 8.02
N LEU A 28 0.00 -11.03 7.16
CA LEU A 28 0.39 -9.68 6.77
C LEU A 28 0.40 -8.72 7.96
N LEU A 29 -0.63 -8.73 8.82
CA LEU A 29 -0.67 -7.88 10.01
C LEU A 29 0.56 -8.13 10.90
N SER A 30 0.88 -9.39 11.21
CA SER A 30 2.04 -9.72 12.06
C SER A 30 3.36 -9.26 11.44
N LYS A 31 3.50 -9.35 10.12
CA LYS A 31 4.69 -8.84 9.40
C LYS A 31 4.75 -7.32 9.40
N LEU A 32 3.63 -6.63 9.21
CA LEU A 32 3.57 -5.17 9.24
C LEU A 32 3.94 -4.59 10.62
N GLN A 33 3.57 -5.28 11.70
CA GLN A 33 3.93 -4.89 13.08
C GLN A 33 5.45 -4.92 13.35
N GLN A 34 6.24 -5.55 12.48
CA GLN A 34 7.70 -5.52 12.57
C GLN A 34 8.30 -4.20 12.06
N LEU A 35 7.52 -3.40 11.30
CA LEU A 35 7.96 -2.10 10.80
C LEU A 35 7.72 -1.04 11.88
N PRO A 36 8.72 -0.19 12.22
CA PRO A 36 8.58 0.82 13.27
C PRO A 36 7.34 1.73 13.09
N ARG A 37 7.02 2.10 11.84
CA ARG A 37 5.86 2.96 11.52
C ARG A 37 4.50 2.28 11.67
N LEU A 38 4.46 0.95 11.71
CA LEU A 38 3.22 0.15 11.76
C LEU A 38 3.21 -0.81 12.94
N GLN A 39 4.13 -0.63 13.91
CA GLN A 39 4.24 -1.50 15.08
C GLN A 39 2.97 -1.53 15.92
N SER A 40 2.25 -0.41 15.99
CA SER A 40 0.97 -0.29 16.69
C SER A 40 -0.24 -0.68 15.84
N ALA A 41 -0.04 -1.30 14.66
CA ALA A 41 -1.15 -1.77 13.84
C ALA A 41 -1.97 -2.82 14.59
N VAL A 42 -3.29 -2.64 14.66
CA VAL A 42 -4.21 -3.56 15.35
C VAL A 42 -5.15 -4.28 14.40
N LYS A 43 -5.37 -3.72 13.21
CA LYS A 43 -6.27 -4.30 12.20
C LYS A 43 -5.85 -3.89 10.81
N ILE A 44 -5.99 -4.81 9.86
CA ILE A 44 -5.86 -4.50 8.44
C ILE A 44 -7.09 -4.91 7.65
N GLN A 45 -7.27 -4.26 6.51
CA GLN A 45 -8.22 -4.65 5.49
C GLN A 45 -7.53 -4.63 4.13
N VAL A 46 -7.49 -5.78 3.49
CA VAL A 46 -7.02 -5.96 2.11
C VAL A 46 -8.21 -5.83 1.16
N LYS A 47 -8.06 -5.04 0.09
CA LYS A 47 -9.06 -4.88 -0.97
C LYS A 47 -8.40 -4.84 -2.33
N TYR A 48 -9.19 -5.11 -3.38
CA TYR A 48 -8.78 -4.98 -4.78
C TYR A 48 -7.46 -5.72 -5.08
N LEU A 49 -7.44 -7.01 -4.73
CA LEU A 49 -6.28 -7.86 -4.98
C LEU A 49 -6.20 -8.23 -6.47
N ARG A 50 -5.07 -7.91 -7.10
CA ARG A 50 -4.73 -8.28 -8.48
C ARG A 50 -3.50 -9.17 -8.44
N TYR A 51 -3.65 -10.41 -8.90
CA TYR A 51 -2.58 -11.37 -9.03
C TYR A 51 -2.18 -11.53 -10.50
N LYS A 52 -0.88 -11.44 -10.79
CA LYS A 52 -0.25 -11.76 -12.08
C LYS A 52 0.81 -12.84 -11.82
N PRO A 53 0.58 -14.09 -12.27
CA PRO A 53 1.50 -15.20 -12.04
C PRO A 53 2.94 -14.87 -12.41
N ALA A 54 3.88 -15.30 -11.56
CA ALA A 54 5.32 -15.14 -11.71
C ALA A 54 5.80 -13.69 -11.94
N ASN A 55 4.99 -12.69 -11.56
CA ASN A 55 5.29 -11.29 -11.85
C ASN A 55 4.99 -10.37 -10.68
N SER A 56 3.74 -10.35 -10.19
CA SER A 56 3.38 -9.53 -9.03
C SER A 56 2.02 -9.89 -8.45
N CYS A 57 1.83 -9.59 -7.17
CA CYS A 57 0.51 -9.48 -6.55
C CYS A 57 0.38 -8.10 -5.89
N ALA A 58 -0.70 -7.39 -6.17
CA ALA A 58 -0.92 -6.04 -5.67
C ALA A 58 -2.29 -5.90 -5.02
N CYS A 59 -2.40 -5.10 -3.96
CA CYS A 59 -3.68 -4.81 -3.32
C CYS A 59 -3.70 -3.42 -2.69
N THR A 60 -4.90 -2.90 -2.44
CA THR A 60 -5.12 -1.80 -1.50
C THR A 60 -5.08 -2.33 -0.08
N LEU A 61 -4.34 -1.65 0.79
CA LEU A 61 -4.23 -1.96 2.20
C LEU A 61 -4.69 -0.77 3.04
N LYS A 62 -5.65 -1.03 3.92
CA LYS A 62 -6.04 -0.12 5.01
C LYS A 62 -5.50 -0.68 6.31
N VAL A 63 -4.80 0.14 7.09
CA VAL A 63 -4.24 -0.24 8.40
C VAL A 63 -4.82 0.67 9.46
N GLN A 64 -5.35 0.09 10.53
CA GLN A 64 -5.77 0.80 11.73
C GLN A 64 -4.67 0.67 12.79
N LEU A 65 -4.26 1.79 13.36
CA LEU A 65 -3.33 1.84 14.49
C LEU A 65 -4.09 1.85 15.82
N ALA A 66 -3.38 1.56 16.91
CA ALA A 66 -3.94 1.49 18.27
C ALA A 66 -4.56 2.83 18.74
N ASP A 67 -4.07 3.96 18.24
CA ASP A 67 -4.64 5.30 18.50
C ASP A 67 -5.93 5.59 17.70
N GLY A 68 -6.40 4.61 16.92
CA GLY A 68 -7.58 4.73 16.06
C GLY A 68 -7.32 5.42 14.72
N SER A 69 -6.10 5.90 14.46
CA SER A 69 -5.74 6.49 13.17
C SER A 69 -5.69 5.44 12.06
N MET A 70 -5.94 5.90 10.84
CA MET A 70 -5.96 5.04 9.65
C MET A 70 -4.82 5.41 8.71
N GLN A 71 -4.04 4.40 8.32
CA GLN A 71 -3.00 4.49 7.30
C GLN A 71 -3.41 3.72 6.05
N TYR A 72 -2.94 4.15 4.89
CA TYR A 72 -3.35 3.56 3.63
C TYR A 72 -2.16 3.36 2.69
N TYR A 73 -2.14 2.19 2.03
CA TYR A 73 -1.04 1.79 1.16
C TYR A 73 -1.55 1.04 -0.07
N PHE A 74 -0.74 1.06 -1.13
CA PHE A 74 -0.70 0.00 -2.12
C PHE A 74 0.40 -0.98 -1.73
N ALA A 75 0.02 -2.21 -1.38
CA ALA A 75 0.98 -3.26 -1.13
C ALA A 75 1.25 -4.02 -2.44
N LYS A 76 2.53 -4.32 -2.72
CA LYS A 76 2.96 -5.08 -3.89
C LYS A 76 3.97 -6.14 -3.47
N ALA A 77 3.59 -7.41 -3.58
CA ALA A 77 4.52 -8.52 -3.61
C ALA A 77 5.09 -8.61 -5.03
N LEU A 78 6.41 -8.67 -5.12
CA LEU A 78 7.17 -8.65 -6.37
C LEU A 78 8.13 -9.84 -6.40
N THR A 79 8.63 -10.17 -7.58
CA THR A 79 9.82 -11.04 -7.67
C THR A 79 11.02 -10.32 -7.04
N PRO A 80 12.06 -11.04 -6.58
CA PRO A 80 13.24 -10.44 -5.98
C PRO A 80 13.89 -9.36 -6.86
N GLU A 81 14.00 -9.62 -8.17
CA GLU A 81 14.61 -8.70 -9.14
C GLU A 81 13.80 -7.41 -9.27
N ARG A 82 12.47 -7.54 -9.45
CA ARG A 82 11.56 -6.39 -9.57
C ARG A 82 11.46 -5.60 -8.28
N PHE A 83 11.55 -6.27 -7.13
CA PHE A 83 11.62 -5.62 -5.84
C PHE A 83 12.87 -4.77 -5.74
N ALA A 84 14.05 -5.32 -6.08
CA ALA A 84 15.31 -4.59 -6.03
C ALA A 84 15.29 -3.37 -6.96
N GLU A 85 14.84 -3.54 -8.21
CA GLU A 85 14.68 -2.43 -9.17
C GLU A 85 13.74 -1.34 -8.62
N SER A 86 12.60 -1.74 -8.09
CA SER A 86 11.59 -0.81 -7.58
C SER A 86 12.07 -0.11 -6.30
N TRP A 87 12.69 -0.82 -5.38
CA TRP A 87 13.23 -0.27 -4.13
C TRP A 87 14.31 0.78 -4.42
N ASN A 88 15.25 0.46 -5.31
CA ASN A 88 16.38 1.33 -5.65
C ASN A 88 16.02 2.53 -6.55
N ASN A 89 14.73 2.72 -6.86
CA ASN A 89 14.29 3.87 -7.65
C ASN A 89 14.69 5.20 -6.97
N PRO A 90 15.42 6.11 -7.65
CA PRO A 90 15.93 7.34 -7.03
C PRO A 90 14.86 8.23 -6.40
N LYS A 91 13.66 8.29 -6.99
CA LYS A 91 12.55 9.09 -6.45
C LYS A 91 12.03 8.53 -5.12
N ARG A 92 12.03 7.21 -4.97
CA ARG A 92 11.62 6.53 -3.73
C ARG A 92 12.68 6.66 -2.65
N GLN A 93 13.95 6.48 -3.02
CA GLN A 93 15.08 6.65 -2.10
C GLN A 93 15.16 8.08 -1.56
N LYS A 94 14.89 9.09 -2.40
CA LYS A 94 14.79 10.49 -1.96
C LYS A 94 13.73 10.67 -0.86
N LEU A 95 12.52 10.12 -1.02
CA LEU A 95 11.47 10.22 0.01
C LEU A 95 11.87 9.58 1.34
N ILE A 96 12.60 8.45 1.28
CA ILE A 96 13.10 7.75 2.47
C ILE A 96 14.16 8.61 3.18
N GLN A 97 15.13 9.15 2.43
CA GLN A 97 16.20 10.01 2.96
C GLN A 97 15.64 11.29 3.61
N GLU A 98 14.61 11.88 3.00
CA GLU A 98 13.91 13.06 3.53
C GLU A 98 12.98 12.75 4.70
N LYS A 99 12.89 11.48 5.14
CA LYS A 99 11.96 11.01 6.18
C LYS A 99 10.52 11.43 5.91
N ASN A 100 10.11 11.43 4.64
CA ASN A 100 8.77 11.83 4.26
C ASN A 100 7.74 10.95 4.99
N PRO A 101 6.68 11.51 5.61
CA PRO A 101 5.65 10.73 6.29
C PRO A 101 4.97 9.68 5.40
N ASN A 102 4.99 9.87 4.09
CA ASN A 102 4.41 8.98 3.08
C ASN A 102 5.48 8.21 2.28
N ALA A 103 6.74 8.21 2.75
CA ALA A 103 7.81 7.42 2.16
C ALA A 103 7.43 5.94 2.09
N PRO A 104 7.87 5.22 1.04
CA PRO A 104 7.57 3.81 0.90
C PRO A 104 8.20 2.99 2.03
N LEU A 105 7.55 1.88 2.37
CA LEU A 105 8.04 0.88 3.32
C LEU A 105 8.27 -0.44 2.60
N ALA A 106 9.06 -1.32 3.20
CA ALA A 106 9.29 -2.65 2.66
C ALA A 106 9.38 -3.72 3.74
N LEU A 107 8.84 -4.89 3.44
CA LEU A 107 9.13 -6.15 4.13
C LEU A 107 10.12 -6.91 3.24
N PHE A 108 11.42 -6.74 3.51
CA PHE A 108 12.48 -7.24 2.63
C PHE A 108 12.45 -8.76 2.45
N ASP A 109 12.24 -9.51 3.53
CA ASP A 109 12.19 -10.98 3.52
C ASP A 109 11.05 -11.54 2.65
N LEU A 110 10.04 -10.72 2.37
CA LEU A 110 8.87 -11.10 1.58
C LEU A 110 8.83 -10.40 0.21
N TYR A 111 9.80 -9.54 -0.09
CA TYR A 111 9.80 -8.70 -1.28
C TYR A 111 8.48 -7.92 -1.47
N ILE A 112 7.91 -7.44 -0.35
CA ILE A 112 6.69 -6.63 -0.35
C ILE A 112 7.06 -5.17 -0.18
N MET A 113 6.58 -4.32 -1.08
CA MET A 113 6.63 -2.87 -0.93
C MET A 113 5.26 -2.30 -0.55
N LEU A 114 5.25 -1.35 0.37
CA LEU A 114 4.09 -0.51 0.69
C LEU A 114 4.34 0.88 0.11
N LEU A 115 3.50 1.28 -0.85
CA LEU A 115 3.57 2.56 -1.53
C LEU A 115 2.41 3.45 -1.07
N HIS A 116 2.68 4.73 -0.83
CA HIS A 116 1.60 5.66 -0.52
C HIS A 116 0.93 6.18 -1.80
N PRO A 117 -0.41 6.21 -1.87
CA PRO A 117 -1.15 6.64 -3.06
C PRO A 117 -0.85 8.07 -3.53
N ALA A 118 -0.46 8.96 -2.61
CA ALA A 118 -0.06 10.33 -2.94
C ALA A 118 1.09 10.43 -3.95
N HIS A 119 1.86 9.36 -4.13
CA HIS A 119 2.98 9.30 -5.06
C HIS A 119 2.65 8.50 -6.33
N ASP A 120 1.38 8.15 -6.54
CA ASP A 120 0.93 7.49 -7.76
C ASP A 120 0.94 8.47 -8.95
N ARG A 121 1.66 8.12 -10.02
CA ARG A 121 1.82 8.98 -11.20
C ARG A 121 0.52 9.15 -11.99
N SER A 122 -0.40 8.19 -11.90
CA SER A 122 -1.69 8.24 -12.60
C SER A 122 -2.67 9.23 -11.96
N ILE A 123 -2.45 9.59 -10.68
CA ILE A 123 -3.22 10.63 -9.97
C ILE A 123 -2.26 11.65 -9.37
N ARG A 124 -1.59 12.38 -10.27
CA ARG A 124 -0.54 13.36 -9.97
C ARG A 124 -0.89 14.37 -8.86
N TYR A 125 -2.15 14.76 -8.75
CA TYR A 125 -2.63 15.78 -7.80
C TYR A 125 -3.18 15.20 -6.49
N LEU A 126 -3.14 13.88 -6.29
CA LEU A 126 -3.57 13.27 -5.02
C LEU A 126 -2.72 13.76 -3.83
N GLY A 127 -1.47 14.19 -4.11
CA GLY A 127 -0.60 14.87 -3.16
C GLY A 127 -1.27 16.05 -2.46
N TRP A 128 -2.10 16.82 -3.17
CA TRP A 128 -2.77 17.99 -2.59
C TRP A 128 -3.86 17.61 -1.58
N LEU A 129 -4.39 16.40 -1.66
CA LEU A 129 -5.42 15.92 -0.73
C LEU A 129 -4.85 15.27 0.52
N VAL A 130 -3.54 15.01 0.54
CA VAL A 130 -2.84 14.48 1.71
C VAL A 130 -2.05 15.57 2.43
N ASP A 131 -1.65 16.63 1.71
CA ASP A 131 -1.07 17.82 2.31
C ASP A 131 -2.16 18.62 3.05
N PRO A 132 -2.04 18.89 4.35
CA PRO A 132 -3.09 19.56 5.12
C PRO A 132 -3.44 20.96 4.62
N GLN A 133 -2.44 21.72 4.14
CA GLN A 133 -2.61 23.10 3.70
C GLN A 133 -3.30 23.14 2.34
N ALA A 134 -2.77 22.41 1.35
CA ALA A 134 -3.36 22.30 0.01
C ALA A 134 -4.77 21.69 0.08
N ARG A 135 -4.99 20.69 0.96
CA ARG A 135 -6.32 20.12 1.17
C ARG A 135 -7.29 21.17 1.70
N GLY A 136 -6.86 22.00 2.65
CA GLY A 136 -7.69 23.09 3.17
C GLY A 136 -8.12 24.06 2.07
N GLN A 137 -7.17 24.45 1.21
CA GLN A 137 -7.44 25.34 0.07
C GLN A 137 -8.42 24.71 -0.93
N ILE A 138 -8.23 23.43 -1.29
CA ILE A 138 -9.12 22.73 -2.23
C ILE A 138 -10.54 22.62 -1.65
N LEU A 139 -10.66 22.22 -0.38
CA LEU A 139 -11.96 22.11 0.27
C LEU A 139 -12.69 23.45 0.30
N GLN A 140 -11.97 24.55 0.60
CA GLN A 140 -12.52 25.90 0.56
C GLN A 140 -12.98 26.31 -0.84
N LEU A 141 -12.17 26.08 -1.87
CA LEU A 141 -12.53 26.38 -3.26
C LEU A 141 -13.76 25.59 -3.75
N CYS A 142 -13.95 24.38 -3.23
CA CYS A 142 -15.10 23.53 -3.56
C CYS A 142 -16.33 23.77 -2.68
N GLY A 143 -16.29 24.71 -1.72
CA GLY A 143 -17.38 24.93 -0.77
C GLY A 143 -17.67 23.72 0.14
N LEU A 144 -16.67 22.86 0.37
CA LEU A 144 -16.79 21.64 1.17
C LEU A 144 -16.23 21.87 2.58
N GLU A 145 -17.01 21.55 3.60
CA GLU A 145 -16.51 21.51 4.98
C GLU A 145 -15.70 20.23 5.24
N LYS A 146 -14.79 20.24 6.23
CA LYS A 146 -13.82 19.18 6.58
C LYS A 146 -14.30 17.75 6.29
N ILE A 147 -14.01 17.24 5.09
CA ILE A 147 -14.33 15.85 4.72
C ILE A 147 -13.24 14.91 5.24
N LYS A 148 -13.55 14.06 6.23
CA LYS A 148 -12.66 12.98 6.70
C LYS A 148 -12.55 11.79 5.73
N VAL A 149 -13.45 11.68 4.75
CA VAL A 149 -13.73 10.42 4.02
C VAL A 149 -13.04 10.32 2.64
N MET A 150 -12.46 11.39 2.11
CA MET A 150 -12.06 11.45 0.70
C MET A 150 -10.91 10.49 0.32
N LEU A 151 -10.03 10.17 1.28
CA LEU A 151 -8.81 9.42 0.97
C LEU A 151 -9.11 7.97 0.56
N TRP A 152 -10.13 7.32 1.14
CA TRP A 152 -10.35 5.88 0.87
C TRP A 152 -11.00 5.58 -0.48
N ILE A 153 -11.88 6.46 -0.94
CA ILE A 153 -12.54 6.34 -2.25
C ILE A 153 -11.51 6.54 -3.36
N LEU A 154 -10.65 7.55 -3.23
CA LEU A 154 -9.59 7.84 -4.21
C LEU A 154 -8.57 6.71 -4.30
N ILE A 155 -8.21 6.10 -3.17
CA ILE A 155 -7.29 4.96 -3.13
C ILE A 155 -7.89 3.73 -3.82
N SER A 156 -9.20 3.52 -3.66
CA SER A 156 -9.92 2.44 -4.33
C SER A 156 -10.01 2.64 -5.85
N TYR A 157 -10.04 3.91 -6.32
CA TYR A 157 -10.09 4.25 -7.75
C TYR A 157 -8.75 4.01 -8.48
N VAL A 158 -7.62 4.27 -7.84
CA VAL A 158 -6.27 4.08 -8.45
C VAL A 158 -5.99 2.60 -8.72
N THR A 159 -6.36 1.71 -7.79
CA THR A 159 -6.16 0.26 -7.97
C THR A 159 -6.94 -0.29 -9.14
N ASN A 160 -8.14 0.24 -9.39
CA ASN A 160 -8.95 -0.15 -10.54
C ASN A 160 -8.39 0.35 -11.88
N ARG A 161 -7.74 1.53 -11.95
CA ARG A 161 -7.18 2.04 -13.21
C ARG A 161 -5.85 1.43 -13.62
N ASN A 162 -5.04 1.01 -12.66
CA ASN A 162 -3.86 0.20 -12.97
C ASN A 162 -4.24 -1.28 -13.25
N ALA A 163 -5.52 -1.59 -13.53
CA ALA A 163 -6.03 -2.92 -13.86
C ALA A 163 -6.06 -3.20 -15.37
N ASP A 164 -5.97 -2.19 -16.23
CA ASP A 164 -5.79 -2.33 -17.69
C ASP A 164 -4.29 -2.32 -18.04
#